data_AF-A0AAV2K6V6-F1
#
_entry.id   AF-A0AAV2K6V6-F1
#
_cell.length_a   1.000
_cell.length_b   1.000
_cell.length_c   1.000
_cell.angle_alpha   90.00
_cell.angle_beta   90.00
_cell.angle_gamma   90.00
#
_symmetry.space_group_name_H-M   'P 1'
#
loop_
_entity.id
_entity.type
_entity.pdbx_description
1 polymer ?
#
loop_
_entity_poly.entity_id
_entity_poly.type
_entity_poly.pdbx_seq_one_letter_code
_entity_poly.pdbx_strand_id
1 'polypeptide(L)'
;MQRIHPEEEEDTLQKWVDNMSQQLIYESFTRYLVEHKGYDKELLDLTPATWDFCFKGLVVDLEEGILVKLAEDGTVLRATRGTKDLTPEDLLRLYGPAPEWKHFQSLNSSFTRSAKYYFYDNYFDLPGALLCGRVFDMFQKQGREVTADFWKDMVAAIDHNYNTSAFKGKDPSAVIIVWILSWFLSTE
;
A
#
# COMPACT_ATOMS: atom_id res chain seq x y z
N MET A 1 -22.15 -22.17 26.32
CA MET A 1 -21.47 -22.06 25.01
C MET A 1 -22.41 -21.27 24.11
N GLN A 2 -22.22 -19.95 24.01
CA GLN A 2 -23.05 -19.12 23.13
C GLN A 2 -22.71 -19.49 21.68
N ARG A 3 -23.74 -19.81 20.87
CA ARG A 3 -23.56 -19.97 19.43
C ARG A 3 -23.29 -18.58 18.87
N ILE A 4 -22.13 -18.43 18.22
CA ILE A 4 -21.77 -17.26 17.44
C ILE A 4 -22.79 -17.16 16.30
N HIS A 5 -23.29 -15.96 16.01
CA HIS A 5 -24.30 -15.79 14.95
C HIS A 5 -23.64 -16.04 13.58
N PRO A 6 -24.35 -16.66 12.60
CA PRO A 6 -23.77 -17.00 11.29
C PRO A 6 -23.12 -15.82 10.56
N GLU A 7 -23.69 -14.61 10.72
CA GLU A 7 -23.17 -13.37 10.13
C GLU A 7 -21.84 -12.92 10.76
N GLU A 8 -21.61 -13.20 12.05
CA GLU A 8 -20.35 -12.89 12.73
C GLU A 8 -19.23 -13.85 12.32
N GLU A 9 -19.57 -15.09 11.96
CA GLU A 9 -18.63 -16.10 11.45
C GLU A 9 -18.18 -15.76 10.03
N GLU A 10 -19.10 -15.31 9.17
CA GLU A 10 -18.81 -14.88 7.79
C GLU A 10 -17.93 -13.62 7.74
N ASP A 11 -18.21 -12.60 8.57
CA ASP A 11 -17.37 -11.38 8.69
C ASP A 11 -15.96 -11.71 9.17
N THR A 12 -15.85 -12.65 10.12
CA THR A 12 -14.55 -13.11 10.64
C THR A 12 -13.72 -13.83 9.58
N LEU A 13 -14.36 -14.68 8.76
CA LEU A 13 -13.70 -15.40 7.67
C LEU A 13 -13.25 -14.45 6.55
N GLN A 14 -14.11 -13.50 6.17
CA GLN A 14 -13.80 -12.50 5.15
C GLN A 14 -12.57 -11.67 5.55
N LYS A 15 -12.56 -11.15 6.78
CA LYS A 15 -11.42 -10.41 7.33
C LYS A 15 -10.13 -11.24 7.35
N TRP A 16 -10.23 -12.54 7.59
CA TRP A 16 -9.09 -13.46 7.55
C TRP A 16 -8.52 -13.63 6.14
N VAL A 17 -9.38 -13.84 5.15
CA VAL A 17 -8.99 -13.96 3.74
C VAL A 17 -8.34 -12.67 3.24
N ASP A 18 -8.89 -11.51 3.61
CA ASP A 18 -8.35 -10.22 3.25
C ASP A 18 -6.95 -10.02 3.84
N ASN A 19 -6.76 -10.30 5.13
CA ASN A 19 -5.46 -10.21 5.80
C ASN A 19 -4.42 -11.14 5.17
N MET A 20 -4.79 -12.39 4.84
CA MET A 20 -3.90 -13.33 4.18
C MET A 20 -3.50 -12.86 2.78
N SER A 21 -4.46 -12.34 2.01
CA SER A 21 -4.21 -11.83 0.66
C SER A 21 -3.28 -10.63 0.69
N GLN A 22 -3.52 -9.69 1.61
CA GLN A 22 -2.68 -8.51 1.79
C GLN A 22 -1.25 -8.86 2.18
N GLN A 23 -1.07 -9.85 3.07
CA GLN A 23 0.24 -10.38 3.45
C GLN A 23 1.00 -10.93 2.25
N LEU A 24 0.35 -11.76 1.43
CA LEU A 24 1.00 -12.37 0.25
C LEU A 24 1.41 -11.33 -0.79
N ILE A 25 0.58 -10.32 -1.03
CA ILE A 25 0.87 -9.23 -1.96
C ILE A 25 2.07 -8.42 -1.45
N TYR A 26 2.06 -7.99 -0.19
CA TYR A 26 3.19 -7.28 0.40
C TYR A 26 4.49 -8.08 0.30
N GLU A 27 4.43 -9.36 0.67
CA GLU A 27 5.59 -10.24 0.68
C GLU A 27 6.14 -10.44 -0.74
N SER A 28 5.26 -10.58 -1.74
CA SER A 28 5.63 -10.65 -3.15
C SER A 28 6.36 -9.39 -3.63
N PHE A 29 5.78 -8.21 -3.39
CA PHE A 29 6.41 -6.95 -3.77
C PHE A 29 7.76 -6.76 -3.07
N THR A 30 7.80 -7.09 -1.78
CA THR A 30 9.01 -6.93 -0.95
C THR A 30 10.13 -7.85 -1.42
N ARG A 31 9.84 -9.13 -1.69
CA ARG A 31 10.82 -10.06 -2.27
C ARG A 31 11.39 -9.51 -3.56
N TYR A 32 10.54 -9.00 -4.45
CA TYR A 32 11.01 -8.43 -5.70
C TYR A 32 12.00 -7.27 -5.48
N LEU A 33 11.69 -6.35 -4.57
CA LEU A 33 12.59 -5.24 -4.24
C LEU A 33 13.92 -5.72 -3.64
N VAL A 34 13.89 -6.70 -2.75
CA VAL A 34 15.09 -7.23 -2.09
C VAL A 34 15.96 -8.01 -3.09
N GLU A 35 15.37 -8.93 -3.84
CA GLU A 35 16.10 -9.89 -4.68
C GLU A 35 16.56 -9.29 -6.01
N HIS A 36 15.76 -8.40 -6.61
CA HIS A 36 16.04 -7.84 -7.93
C HIS A 36 16.53 -6.39 -7.91
N LYS A 37 16.23 -5.63 -6.85
CA LYS A 37 16.55 -4.21 -6.75
C LYS A 37 17.55 -3.87 -5.64
N GLY A 38 17.91 -4.85 -4.81
CA GLY A 38 18.94 -4.70 -3.77
C GLY A 38 18.49 -3.89 -2.55
N TYR A 39 17.19 -3.87 -2.25
CA TYR A 39 16.67 -3.26 -1.03
C TYR A 39 17.05 -4.10 0.20
N ASP A 40 17.04 -3.48 1.38
CA ASP A 40 17.41 -4.15 2.61
C ASP A 40 16.41 -5.25 2.97
N LYS A 41 16.92 -6.38 3.49
CA LYS A 41 16.11 -7.53 3.91
C LYS A 41 15.22 -7.22 5.10
N GLU A 42 15.51 -6.16 5.87
CA GLU A 42 14.64 -5.66 6.96
C GLU A 42 13.20 -5.38 6.48
N LEU A 43 12.98 -5.13 5.17
CA LEU A 43 11.62 -4.96 4.63
C LEU A 43 10.76 -6.23 4.72
N LEU A 44 11.37 -7.42 4.77
CA LEU A 44 10.68 -8.71 4.91
C LEU A 44 10.16 -8.95 6.34
N ASP A 45 10.64 -8.20 7.33
CA ASP A 45 10.26 -8.36 8.73
C ASP A 45 8.93 -7.64 9.01
N LEU A 46 7.82 -8.38 8.88
CA LEU A 46 6.47 -7.89 9.17
C LEU A 46 6.07 -8.13 10.64
N THR A 47 5.38 -7.16 11.24
CA THR A 47 4.67 -7.36 12.51
C THR A 47 3.15 -7.38 12.27
N PRO A 48 2.34 -8.08 13.09
CA PRO A 48 0.89 -8.07 12.94
C PRO A 48 0.25 -6.67 13.03
N ALA A 49 0.84 -5.75 13.81
CA ALA A 49 0.35 -4.38 13.98
C ALA A 49 0.50 -3.49 12.73
N THR A 50 1.17 -3.98 11.68
CA THR A 50 1.46 -3.19 10.47
C THR A 50 0.27 -3.10 9.52
N TRP A 51 -0.74 -3.97 9.65
CA TRP A 51 -1.89 -4.06 8.73
C TRP A 51 -2.95 -2.99 8.96
N ASP A 52 -3.04 -2.43 10.17
CA ASP A 52 -3.92 -1.28 10.48
C ASP A 52 -3.54 -0.01 9.70
N PHE A 53 -2.47 -0.05 8.91
CA PHE A 53 -2.02 1.03 8.05
C PHE A 53 -2.74 1.06 6.69
N CYS A 54 -3.26 -0.08 6.22
CA CYS A 54 -3.83 -0.23 4.88
C CYS A 54 -5.30 0.21 4.82
N PHE A 55 -5.56 1.46 4.39
CA PHE A 55 -6.91 1.97 4.14
C PHE A 55 -7.12 2.32 2.68
N LYS A 56 -8.31 2.00 2.15
CA LYS A 56 -8.71 2.49 0.83
C LYS A 56 -8.71 4.03 0.80
N GLY A 57 -8.26 4.59 -0.32
CA GLY A 57 -8.20 6.04 -0.50
C GLY A 57 -6.93 6.69 0.03
N LEU A 58 -5.88 5.90 0.29
CA LEU A 58 -4.55 6.42 0.57
C LEU A 58 -3.89 6.93 -0.71
N VAL A 59 -3.19 8.05 -0.58
CA VAL A 59 -2.33 8.63 -1.61
C VAL A 59 -0.90 8.56 -1.14
N VAL A 60 0.01 8.04 -1.96
CA VAL A 60 1.45 8.28 -1.80
C VAL A 60 1.78 9.55 -2.58
N ASP A 61 2.18 10.60 -1.86
CA ASP A 61 2.77 11.81 -2.42
C ASP A 61 4.27 11.57 -2.59
N LEU A 62 4.70 11.34 -3.83
CA LEU A 62 6.09 11.02 -4.17
C LEU A 62 6.99 12.25 -4.12
N GLU A 63 6.43 13.45 -4.22
CA GLU A 63 7.18 14.70 -4.12
C GLU A 63 7.63 14.94 -2.68
N GLU A 64 6.77 14.62 -1.71
CA GLU A 64 7.04 14.86 -0.28
C GLU A 64 7.52 13.62 0.48
N GLY A 65 7.35 12.42 -0.10
CA GLY A 65 7.62 11.14 0.59
C GLY A 65 6.63 10.89 1.74
N ILE A 66 5.36 11.26 1.53
CA ILE A 66 4.30 11.24 2.54
C ILE A 66 3.15 10.38 2.04
N LEU A 67 2.51 9.65 2.95
CA LEU A 67 1.25 8.99 2.69
C LEU A 67 0.11 9.79 3.30
N VAL A 68 -0.95 10.01 2.53
CA VAL A 68 -2.03 10.92 2.88
C VAL A 68 -3.35 10.19 2.78
N LYS A 69 -4.17 10.29 3.83
CA LYS A 69 -5.58 9.91 3.81
C LYS A 69 -6.42 11.14 3.55
N LEU A 70 -7.23 11.10 2.50
CA LEU A 70 -8.10 12.21 2.11
C LEU A 70 -9.55 11.95 2.52
N ALA A 71 -10.28 13.03 2.77
CA ALA A 71 -11.73 13.06 2.77
C ALA A 71 -12.26 13.12 1.32
N GLU A 72 -13.58 12.95 1.16
CA GLU A 72 -14.24 13.01 -0.15
C GLU A 72 -14.11 14.37 -0.85
N ASP A 73 -13.83 15.44 -0.10
CA ASP A 73 -13.63 16.80 -0.61
C ASP A 73 -12.15 17.16 -0.82
N GLY A 74 -11.22 16.23 -0.55
CA GLY A 74 -9.78 16.46 -0.70
C GLY A 74 -9.08 16.98 0.56
N THR A 75 -9.80 17.15 1.66
CA THR A 75 -9.22 17.50 2.96
C THR A 75 -8.30 16.38 3.45
N VAL A 76 -7.09 16.73 3.90
CA VAL A 76 -6.16 15.80 4.54
C VAL A 76 -6.66 15.44 5.94
N LEU A 77 -7.08 14.18 6.11
CA LEU A 77 -7.56 13.64 7.39
C LEU A 77 -6.41 13.13 8.26
N ARG A 78 -5.40 12.54 7.62
CA ARG A 78 -4.20 12.01 8.27
C ARG A 78 -3.07 12.01 7.25
N ALA A 79 -1.84 12.22 7.71
CA ALA A 79 -0.68 11.98 6.88
C ALA A 79 0.46 11.35 7.69
N THR A 80 1.27 10.53 7.04
CA THR A 80 2.41 9.84 7.63
C THR A 80 3.66 10.08 6.80
N ARG A 81 4.79 10.24 7.47
CA ARG A 81 6.12 10.17 6.84
C ARG A 81 6.72 8.83 7.20
N GLY A 82 6.87 7.98 6.20
CA GLY A 82 7.05 6.54 6.45
C GLY A 82 5.85 5.95 7.19
N THR A 83 6.09 5.15 8.21
CA THR A 83 5.03 4.60 9.07
C THR A 83 4.72 5.46 10.30
N LYS A 84 5.23 6.70 10.37
CA LYS A 84 5.02 7.60 11.51
C LYS A 84 4.03 8.71 11.18
N ASP A 85 3.05 8.90 12.05
CA ASP A 85 2.08 10.00 11.93
C ASP A 85 2.78 11.36 12.00
N LEU A 86 2.35 12.27 11.13
CA LEU A 86 2.72 13.67 11.21
C LEU A 86 1.95 14.36 12.34
N THR A 87 2.62 15.27 13.04
CA THR A 87 1.94 16.06 14.07
C THR A 87 1.05 17.13 13.44
N PRO A 88 0.08 17.71 14.17
CA PRO A 88 -0.69 18.84 13.69
C PRO A 88 0.17 20.02 13.22
N GLU A 89 1.31 20.25 13.86
CA GLU A 89 2.27 21.29 13.47
C GLU A 89 2.95 20.97 12.13
N ASP A 90 3.33 19.71 11.91
CA ASP A 90 3.88 19.25 10.63
C ASP A 90 2.86 19.38 9.51
N LEU A 91 1.61 18.97 9.76
CA LEU A 91 0.50 19.11 8.81
C LEU A 91 0.25 20.58 8.45
N LEU A 92 0.20 21.47 9.46
CA LEU A 92 0.02 22.90 9.26
C LEU A 92 1.18 23.51 8.46
N ARG A 93 2.41 23.04 8.67
CA ARG A 93 3.58 23.48 7.91
C ARG A 93 3.54 23.03 6.45
N LEU A 94 3.05 21.81 6.19
CA LEU A 94 3.02 21.22 4.85
C LEU A 94 1.85 21.71 4.00
N TYR A 95 0.66 21.78 4.60
CA TYR A 95 -0.59 22.04 3.88
C TYR A 95 -1.24 23.37 4.24
N GLY A 96 -0.76 24.06 5.27
CA GLY A 96 -1.36 25.31 5.73
C GLY A 96 -2.65 25.09 6.55
N PRO A 97 -3.38 26.18 6.87
CA PRO A 97 -4.52 26.15 7.78
C PRO A 97 -5.79 25.51 7.20
N ALA A 98 -5.87 25.34 5.88
CA ALA A 98 -6.92 24.60 5.20
C ALA A 98 -6.22 23.47 4.43
N PRO A 99 -6.03 22.30 5.05
CA PRO A 99 -5.14 21.28 4.52
C PRO A 99 -5.85 20.50 3.41
N GLU A 100 -6.04 21.13 2.25
CA GLU A 100 -6.44 20.44 1.02
C GLU A 100 -5.18 19.92 0.32
N TRP A 101 -5.23 18.69 -0.16
CA TRP A 101 -4.10 18.15 -0.92
C TRP A 101 -4.03 18.79 -2.31
N LYS A 102 -2.89 19.42 -2.63
CA LYS A 102 -2.65 20.23 -3.85
C LYS A 102 -3.06 19.59 -5.18
N HIS A 103 -3.05 18.25 -5.26
CA HIS A 103 -3.35 17.50 -6.49
C HIS A 103 -4.78 16.93 -6.52
N PHE A 104 -5.60 17.19 -5.50
CA PHE A 104 -6.93 16.59 -5.36
C PHE A 104 -7.82 16.80 -6.59
N GLN A 105 -7.88 18.04 -7.10
CA GLN A 105 -8.66 18.35 -8.31
C GLN A 105 -8.20 17.57 -9.55
N SER A 106 -6.93 17.13 -9.59
CA SER A 106 -6.39 16.34 -10.70
C SER A 106 -6.83 14.88 -10.67
N LEU A 107 -7.23 14.34 -9.51
CA LEU A 107 -7.75 12.96 -9.39
C LEU A 107 -9.00 12.74 -10.27
N ASN A 108 -9.81 13.78 -10.46
CA ASN A 108 -11.04 13.71 -11.28
C ASN A 108 -10.76 13.68 -12.79
N SER A 109 -9.53 13.97 -13.22
CA SER A 109 -9.19 14.21 -14.64
C SER A 109 -8.13 13.28 -15.21
N SER A 110 -7.35 12.61 -14.37
CA SER A 110 -6.28 11.70 -14.76
C SER A 110 -6.41 10.37 -14.06
N PHE A 111 -5.89 9.32 -14.70
CA PHE A 111 -5.69 8.02 -14.05
C PHE A 111 -5.06 8.21 -12.66
N THR A 112 -5.35 7.31 -11.74
CA THR A 112 -4.90 7.25 -10.33
C THR A 112 -3.37 7.27 -10.10
N ARG A 113 -2.59 7.53 -11.16
CA ARG A 113 -1.14 7.38 -11.25
C ARG A 113 -0.54 8.58 -11.97
N SER A 114 0.41 9.24 -11.32
CA SER A 114 1.22 10.35 -11.84
C SER A 114 2.69 10.11 -11.49
N ALA A 115 3.62 10.84 -12.12
CA ALA A 115 5.01 10.89 -11.66
C ALA A 115 5.15 11.53 -10.27
N LYS A 116 4.11 12.23 -9.80
CA LYS A 116 4.07 12.97 -8.53
C LYS A 116 3.37 12.22 -7.40
N TYR A 117 2.44 11.32 -7.74
CA TYR A 117 1.61 10.64 -6.75
C TYR A 117 1.03 9.33 -7.27
N TYR A 118 0.63 8.48 -6.34
CA TYR A 118 -0.15 7.29 -6.60
C TYR A 118 -1.33 7.19 -5.64
N PHE A 119 -2.52 6.89 -6.17
CA PHE A 119 -3.74 6.71 -5.40
C PHE A 119 -4.12 5.24 -5.33
N TYR A 120 -4.16 4.70 -4.10
CA TYR A 120 -4.55 3.32 -3.81
C TYR A 120 -6.08 3.24 -3.69
N ASP A 121 -6.74 2.98 -4.81
CA ASP A 121 -8.19 2.94 -4.96
C ASP A 121 -8.78 1.51 -4.95
N ASN A 122 -7.93 0.49 -4.87
CA ASN A 122 -8.33 -0.91 -4.89
C ASN A 122 -7.54 -1.71 -3.84
N TYR A 123 -8.01 -2.91 -3.51
CA TYR A 123 -7.38 -3.75 -2.48
C TYR A 123 -6.19 -4.56 -3.00
N PHE A 124 -5.97 -4.62 -4.32
CA PHE A 124 -4.92 -5.42 -4.94
C PHE A 124 -3.55 -4.77 -4.79
N ASP A 125 -3.47 -3.45 -4.81
CA ASP A 125 -2.21 -2.71 -4.65
C ASP A 125 -2.05 -2.08 -3.27
N LEU A 126 -3.10 -2.07 -2.43
CA LEU A 126 -3.12 -1.42 -1.11
C LEU A 126 -1.95 -1.82 -0.18
N PRO A 127 -1.50 -3.09 -0.10
CA PRO A 127 -0.32 -3.45 0.68
C PRO A 127 0.97 -2.74 0.23
N GLY A 128 1.01 -2.28 -1.04
CA GLY A 128 2.07 -1.44 -1.56
C GLY A 128 2.17 -0.09 -0.86
N ALA A 129 1.08 0.46 -0.30
CA ALA A 129 1.12 1.69 0.48
C ALA A 129 1.94 1.51 1.76
N LEU A 130 1.73 0.40 2.46
CA LEU A 130 2.54 0.06 3.63
C LEU A 130 4.01 -0.13 3.27
N LEU A 131 4.29 -0.83 2.17
CA LEU A 131 5.66 -1.02 1.69
C LEU A 131 6.33 0.32 1.37
N CYS A 132 5.61 1.27 0.75
CA CYS A 132 6.10 2.63 0.56
C CYS A 132 6.50 3.29 1.88
N GLY A 133 5.63 3.22 2.90
CA GLY A 133 5.94 3.74 4.23
C GLY A 133 7.21 3.14 4.82
N ARG A 134 7.35 1.81 4.76
CA ARG A 134 8.52 1.07 5.28
C ARG A 134 9.81 1.42 4.54
N VAL A 135 9.76 1.59 3.22
CA VAL A 135 10.91 2.01 2.42
C VAL A 135 11.32 3.43 2.78
N PHE A 136 10.37 4.33 3.03
CA PHE A 136 10.69 5.70 3.47
C PHE A 136 11.36 5.72 4.84
N ASP A 137 10.91 4.91 5.79
CA ASP A 137 11.60 4.77 7.09
C ASP A 137 13.02 4.24 6.92
N MET A 138 13.21 3.25 6.04
CA MET A 138 14.52 2.69 5.72
C MET A 138 15.44 3.75 5.10
N PHE A 139 14.97 4.52 4.12
CA PHE A 139 15.75 5.60 3.51
C PHE A 139 16.09 6.68 4.54
N GLN A 140 15.15 7.08 5.39
CA GLN A 140 15.39 8.04 6.46
C GLN A 140 16.48 7.55 7.42
N LYS A 141 16.43 6.28 7.85
CA LYS A 141 17.46 5.65 8.71
C LYS A 141 18.84 5.63 8.05
N GLN A 142 18.89 5.51 6.73
CA GLN A 142 20.11 5.52 5.92
C GLN A 142 20.58 6.95 5.53
N GLY A 143 19.85 7.99 5.89
CA GLY A 143 20.13 9.37 5.46
C GLY A 143 19.97 9.58 3.95
N ARG A 144 19.14 8.77 3.29
CA ARG A 144 18.83 8.84 1.86
C ARG A 144 17.51 9.56 1.64
N GLU A 145 17.44 10.31 0.55
CA GLU A 145 16.19 10.90 0.08
C GLU A 145 15.39 9.90 -0.75
N VAL A 146 14.06 10.05 -0.73
CA VAL A 146 13.17 9.33 -1.64
C VAL A 146 13.36 9.90 -3.03
N THR A 147 13.57 9.03 -4.02
CA THR A 147 13.76 9.43 -5.41
C THR A 147 12.66 8.86 -6.30
N ALA A 148 12.48 9.43 -7.49
CA ALA A 148 11.55 8.88 -8.48
C ALA A 148 11.91 7.45 -8.91
N ASP A 149 13.16 7.00 -8.70
CA ASP A 149 13.58 5.64 -9.01
C ASP A 149 12.94 4.60 -8.08
N PHE A 150 12.68 4.96 -6.82
CA PHE A 150 11.90 4.10 -5.91
C PHE A 150 10.52 3.78 -6.49
N TRP A 151 9.83 4.79 -7.05
CA TRP A 151 8.52 4.56 -7.64
C TRP A 151 8.58 3.64 -8.86
N LYS A 152 9.62 3.76 -9.70
CA LYS A 152 9.84 2.84 -10.82
C LYS A 152 10.04 1.40 -10.34
N ASP A 153 10.73 1.22 -9.23
CA ASP A 153 10.92 -0.10 -8.62
C ASP A 153 9.62 -0.67 -8.05
N MET A 154 8.79 0.16 -7.41
CA MET A 154 7.45 -0.23 -6.96
C MET A 154 6.55 -0.66 -8.11
N VAL A 155 6.50 0.13 -9.19
CA VAL A 155 5.73 -0.23 -10.39
C VAL A 155 6.26 -1.53 -11.00
N ALA A 156 7.58 -1.71 -11.06
CA ALA A 156 8.17 -2.95 -11.54
C ALA A 156 7.83 -4.17 -10.66
N ALA A 157 7.69 -3.98 -9.33
CA ALA A 157 7.26 -5.03 -8.41
C ALA A 157 5.78 -5.40 -8.62
N ILE A 158 4.91 -4.41 -8.78
CA ILE A 158 3.48 -4.60 -9.10
C ILE A 158 3.36 -5.34 -10.43
N ASP A 159 4.04 -4.84 -11.48
CA ASP A 159 4.03 -5.47 -12.81
C ASP A 159 4.58 -6.89 -12.74
N HIS A 160 5.65 -7.15 -11.98
CA HIS A 160 6.19 -8.50 -11.83
C HIS A 160 5.18 -9.45 -11.19
N ASN A 161 4.51 -9.02 -10.12
CA ASN A 161 3.54 -9.85 -9.40
C ASN A 161 2.31 -10.22 -10.26
N TYR A 162 1.86 -9.31 -11.14
CA TYR A 162 0.67 -9.52 -11.96
C TYR A 162 0.96 -9.93 -13.42
N ASN A 163 2.24 -10.01 -13.82
CA ASN A 163 2.60 -10.48 -15.15
C ASN A 163 2.42 -11.98 -15.26
N THR A 164 1.70 -12.42 -16.30
CA THR A 164 1.39 -13.83 -16.54
C THR A 164 2.61 -14.77 -16.63
N SER A 165 3.79 -14.22 -16.95
CA SER A 165 5.06 -14.95 -16.98
C SER A 165 5.65 -15.25 -15.61
N ALA A 166 5.35 -14.46 -14.56
CA ALA A 166 5.74 -14.77 -13.18
C ALA A 166 5.05 -16.05 -12.69
N PHE A 167 3.82 -16.34 -13.15
CA PHE A 167 3.11 -17.59 -12.85
C PHE A 167 3.61 -18.81 -13.63
N LYS A 168 4.48 -18.64 -14.64
CA LYS A 168 5.07 -19.77 -15.38
C LYS A 168 6.30 -20.35 -14.68
N GLY A 169 6.94 -19.57 -13.81
CA GLY A 169 7.89 -20.06 -12.82
C GLY A 169 7.12 -20.47 -11.56
N LYS A 170 7.53 -21.55 -10.89
CA LYS A 170 6.89 -22.05 -9.67
C LYS A 170 7.13 -21.13 -8.46
N ASP A 171 6.79 -19.85 -8.54
CA ASP A 171 6.70 -18.99 -7.37
C ASP A 171 5.38 -19.30 -6.64
N PRO A 172 5.42 -19.93 -5.46
CA PRO A 172 4.23 -20.35 -4.73
C PRO A 172 3.32 -19.17 -4.37
N SER A 173 3.89 -17.98 -4.18
CA SER A 173 3.18 -16.78 -3.71
C SER A 173 2.26 -16.22 -4.80
N ALA A 174 2.71 -16.28 -6.06
CA ALA A 174 1.96 -15.81 -7.22
C ALA A 174 0.75 -16.73 -7.52
N VAL A 175 0.89 -18.04 -7.31
CA VAL A 175 -0.19 -19.02 -7.53
C VAL A 175 -1.31 -18.87 -6.50
N ILE A 176 -0.99 -18.57 -5.23
CA ILE A 176 -1.99 -18.42 -4.17
C ILE A 176 -2.82 -17.16 -4.39
N ILE A 177 -2.20 -16.03 -4.79
CA ILE A 177 -2.93 -14.79 -5.09
C ILE A 177 -3.95 -15.02 -6.21
N VAL A 178 -3.56 -15.69 -7.31
CA VAL A 178 -4.51 -16.00 -8.41
C VAL A 178 -5.66 -16.88 -7.94
N TRP A 179 -5.41 -17.88 -7.08
CA TRP A 179 -6.47 -18.73 -6.55
C TRP A 179 -7.44 -17.96 -5.64
N ILE A 180 -6.94 -17.07 -4.79
CA ILE A 180 -7.79 -16.24 -3.93
C ILE A 180 -8.59 -15.24 -4.77
N LEU A 181 -7.97 -14.60 -5.76
CA LEU A 181 -8.66 -13.65 -6.64
C LEU A 181 -9.68 -14.34 -7.55
N SER A 182 -9.38 -15.54 -8.07
CA SER A 182 -10.36 -16.34 -8.81
C SER A 182 -11.54 -16.74 -7.95
N TRP A 183 -11.32 -17.07 -6.66
CA TRP A 183 -12.41 -17.37 -5.73
C TRP A 183 -13.28 -16.12 -5.49
N PHE A 184 -12.67 -14.96 -5.25
CA PHE A 184 -13.35 -13.68 -5.04
C PHE A 184 -14.21 -13.26 -6.26
N LEU A 185 -13.68 -13.45 -7.47
CA LEU A 185 -14.39 -13.14 -8.72
C LEU A 185 -15.43 -14.19 -9.11
N SER A 186 -15.46 -15.36 -8.45
CA SER A 186 -16.45 -16.42 -8.69
C SER A 186 -17.62 -16.36 -7.71
N THR A 187 -17.57 -15.47 -6.72
CA THR A 187 -18.60 -15.29 -5.68
C THR A 187 -19.47 -14.03 -5.90
N GLU A 188 -19.33 -13.34 -7.03
CA GLU A 188 -20.29 -12.32 -7.51
C GLU A 188 -21.34 -12.91 -8.48
#